data_AF-A0A9D8BY44-F1
#
_entry.id   AF-A0A9D8BY44-F1
#
_cell.length_a   1.000
_cell.length_b   1.000
_cell.length_c   1.000
_cell.angle_alpha   90.00
_cell.angle_beta   90.00
_cell.angle_gamma   90.00
#
_symmetry.space_group_name_H-M   'P 1'
#
loop_
_entity.id
_entity.type
_entity.pdbx_description
1 polymer ?
#
loop_
_entity_poly.entity_id
_entity_poly.type
_entity_poly.pdbx_seq_one_letter_code
_entity_poly.pdbx_strand_id
1 'polypeptide(L)'
;MFRTISLGLVSIAVIVLASIWSPKWLLFPATMAASHGIVTLGIVLMMRSGVVSFGQGMVFACGAYCAALLAKHAGINEALLLVPAGGLASALLALPFAPLLARYRAIFFAMLTLSLSMVLYGILVKTETLGGSDGFNVARPQIMGMELPADMANLGMFWLSL
;
A
#
# COMPACT_ATOMS: atom_id res chain seq x y z
N MET A 1 11.10 21.20 -15.31
CA MET A 1 10.38 19.91 -15.29
C MET A 1 11.30 18.74 -15.65
N PHE A 2 11.97 18.74 -16.81
CA PHE A 2 12.91 17.66 -17.21
C PHE A 2 14.06 17.40 -16.23
N ARG A 3 14.69 18.47 -15.68
CA ARG A 3 15.75 18.34 -14.66
C ARG A 3 15.28 17.62 -13.38
N THR A 4 14.07 17.92 -12.92
CA THR A 4 13.52 17.35 -11.68
C THR A 4 13.17 15.88 -11.84
N ILE A 5 12.64 15.49 -13.02
CA ILE A 5 12.35 14.10 -13.36
C ILE A 5 13.65 13.30 -13.49
N SER A 6 14.66 13.85 -14.15
CA SER A 6 15.98 13.24 -14.29
C SER A 6 16.67 13.03 -12.92
N LEU A 7 16.62 14.02 -12.02
CA LEU A 7 17.11 13.88 -10.65
C LEU A 7 16.36 12.81 -9.86
N GLY A 8 15.05 12.69 -10.01
CA GLY A 8 14.25 11.64 -9.37
C GLY A 8 14.67 10.24 -9.83
N LEU A 9 14.80 10.04 -11.15
CA LEU A 9 15.23 8.77 -11.73
C LEU A 9 16.64 8.38 -11.30
N VAL A 10 17.57 9.34 -11.22
CA VAL A 10 18.93 9.10 -10.73
C VAL A 10 18.91 8.69 -9.27
N SER A 11 18.11 9.36 -8.42
CA SER A 11 17.94 8.99 -7.02
C SER A 11 17.45 7.55 -6.86
N ILE A 12 16.43 7.17 -7.63
CA ILE A 12 15.86 5.82 -7.66
C ILE A 12 16.93 4.79 -8.08
N ALA A 13 17.67 5.06 -9.16
CA ALA A 13 18.73 4.17 -9.62
C ALA A 13 19.85 3.98 -8.59
N VAL A 14 20.24 5.06 -7.90
CA VAL A 14 21.24 4.99 -6.81
C VAL A 14 20.73 4.15 -5.65
N ILE A 15 19.46 4.29 -5.26
CA ILE A 15 18.87 3.50 -4.18
C ILE A 15 18.81 2.01 -4.55
N VAL A 16 18.39 1.69 -5.78
CA VAL A 16 18.36 0.29 -6.28
C VAL A 16 19.75 -0.35 -6.24
N LEU A 17 20.78 0.38 -6.69
CA LEU A 17 22.17 -0.10 -6.66
C LEU A 17 22.70 -0.23 -5.23
N ALA A 18 22.41 0.73 -4.35
CA ALA A 18 22.80 0.70 -2.96
C ALA A 18 22.16 -0.47 -2.20
N SER A 19 20.94 -0.87 -2.56
CA SER A 19 20.23 -1.98 -1.92
C SER A 19 20.91 -3.34 -2.11
N ILE A 20 21.68 -3.53 -3.17
CA ILE A 20 22.46 -4.76 -3.39
C ILE A 20 23.55 -4.94 -2.32
N TRP A 21 24.10 -3.83 -1.82
CA TRP A 21 25.17 -3.80 -0.81
C TRP A 21 24.63 -3.62 0.61
N SER A 22 23.31 -3.46 0.75
CA SER A 22 22.68 -3.15 2.03
C SER A 22 22.56 -4.39 2.93
N PRO A 23 22.66 -4.25 4.26
CA PRO A 23 22.43 -5.36 5.17
C PRO A 23 20.99 -5.85 5.06
N LYS A 24 20.80 -7.17 5.06
CA LYS A 24 19.51 -7.82 4.79
C LYS A 24 18.37 -7.39 5.72
N TRP A 25 18.67 -7.03 6.97
CA TRP A 25 17.66 -6.52 7.92
C TRP A 25 17.08 -5.17 7.49
N LEU A 26 17.79 -4.39 6.66
CA LEU A 26 17.40 -3.03 6.30
C LEU A 26 16.37 -3.02 5.17
N LEU A 27 16.35 -4.08 4.36
CA LEU A 27 15.44 -4.22 3.23
C LEU A 27 13.97 -4.20 3.68
N PHE A 28 13.63 -4.84 4.81
CA PHE A 28 12.25 -4.85 5.29
C PHE A 28 11.75 -3.46 5.74
N PRO A 29 12.43 -2.74 6.66
CA PRO A 29 12.05 -1.36 7.00
C PRO A 29 12.09 -0.42 5.80
N ALA A 30 13.05 -0.59 4.87
CA ALA A 30 13.14 0.24 3.67
C ALA A 30 11.95 0.01 2.73
N THR A 31 11.50 -1.25 2.55
CA THR A 31 10.30 -1.58 1.77
C THR A 31 9.06 -0.97 2.40
N MET A 32 8.93 -1.04 3.73
CA MET A 32 7.83 -0.39 4.46
C MET A 32 7.86 1.13 4.28
N ALA A 33 9.04 1.75 4.40
CA ALA A 33 9.21 3.18 4.22
C ALA A 33 8.85 3.63 2.79
N ALA A 34 9.30 2.90 1.77
CA ALA A 34 8.97 3.17 0.37
C ALA A 34 7.46 3.04 0.11
N SER A 35 6.85 1.95 0.60
CA SER A 35 5.41 1.69 0.47
C SER A 35 4.56 2.79 1.14
N HIS A 36 4.88 3.18 2.37
CA HIS A 36 4.23 4.30 3.05
C HIS A 36 4.56 5.67 2.43
N GLY A 37 5.71 5.79 1.77
CA GLY A 37 6.10 6.96 1.00
C GLY A 37 5.10 7.26 -0.11
N ILE A 38 4.67 6.26 -0.86
CA ILE A 38 3.64 6.41 -1.92
C ILE A 38 2.33 6.93 -1.33
N VAL A 39 1.90 6.39 -0.19
CA VAL A 39 0.70 6.86 0.51
C VAL A 39 0.86 8.32 0.94
N THR A 40 2.02 8.68 1.49
CA THR A 40 2.32 10.04 1.95
C THR A 40 2.35 11.04 0.79
N LEU A 41 2.87 10.66 -0.37
CA LEU A 41 2.81 11.48 -1.59
C LEU A 41 1.37 11.79 -2.01
N GLY A 42 0.46 10.81 -1.87
CA GLY A 42 -0.98 11.02 -2.08
C GLY A 42 -1.58 12.05 -1.11
N ILE A 43 -1.20 12.00 0.17
CA ILE A 43 -1.63 12.99 1.16
C ILE A 43 -1.07 14.37 0.81
N VAL A 44 0.22 14.48 0.47
CA VAL A 44 0.84 15.77 0.09
C VAL A 44 0.15 16.37 -1.14
N LEU A 45 -0.23 15.55 -2.12
CA LEU A 45 -0.97 16.01 -3.29
C LEU A 45 -2.34 16.59 -2.89
N MET A 46 -3.06 15.94 -1.98
CA MET A 46 -4.30 16.47 -1.40
C MET A 46 -4.05 17.77 -0.61
N MET A 47 -2.99 17.84 0.21
CA MET A 47 -2.65 19.04 0.98
C MET A 47 -2.42 20.25 0.07
N ARG A 48 -1.79 20.05 -1.09
CA ARG A 48 -1.60 21.12 -2.08
C ARG A 48 -2.91 21.62 -2.70
N SER A 49 -3.97 20.82 -2.68
CA SER A 49 -5.32 21.22 -3.08
C SER A 49 -6.13 21.88 -1.95
N GLY A 50 -5.56 22.03 -0.75
CA GLY A 50 -6.19 22.69 0.39
C GLY A 50 -7.03 21.75 1.29
N VAL A 51 -6.90 20.43 1.12
CA VAL A 51 -7.59 19.43 1.95
C VAL A 51 -6.61 18.41 2.52
N VAL A 52 -6.88 17.92 3.73
CA VAL A 52 -6.10 16.87 4.39
C VAL A 52 -6.97 15.64 4.56
N SER A 53 -6.50 14.47 4.12
CA SER A 53 -7.22 13.20 4.27
C SER A 53 -6.61 12.36 5.38
N PHE A 54 -7.43 11.85 6.29
CA PHE A 54 -7.05 10.85 7.29
C PHE A 54 -7.66 9.46 7.01
N GLY A 55 -8.19 9.25 5.81
CA GLY A 55 -8.84 8.00 5.40
C GLY A 55 -7.89 6.94 4.82
N GLN A 56 -6.58 7.19 4.80
CA GLN A 56 -5.61 6.30 4.14
C GLN A 56 -5.57 4.89 4.75
N GLY A 57 -5.92 4.75 6.03
CA GLY A 57 -6.05 3.44 6.67
C GLY A 57 -7.08 2.55 5.98
N MET A 58 -8.18 3.13 5.48
CA MET A 58 -9.24 2.40 4.77
C MET A 58 -8.73 1.77 3.47
N VAL A 59 -8.11 2.58 2.62
CA VAL A 59 -7.58 2.14 1.32
C VAL A 59 -6.38 1.21 1.49
N PHE A 60 -5.56 1.44 2.52
CA PHE A 60 -4.44 0.55 2.83
C PHE A 60 -4.94 -0.83 3.31
N ALA A 61 -5.89 -0.85 4.25
CA ALA A 61 -6.49 -2.08 4.75
C ALA A 61 -7.20 -2.87 3.63
N CYS A 62 -7.99 -2.20 2.79
CA CYS A 62 -8.67 -2.87 1.68
C CYS A 62 -7.70 -3.57 0.72
N GLY A 63 -6.59 -2.91 0.35
CA GLY A 63 -5.58 -3.48 -0.53
C GLY A 63 -4.85 -4.66 0.11
N ALA A 64 -4.47 -4.54 1.39
CA ALA A 64 -3.83 -5.61 2.14
C ALA A 64 -4.76 -6.83 2.30
N TYR A 65 -6.03 -6.61 2.62
CA TYR A 65 -7.03 -7.68 2.75
C TYR A 65 -7.34 -8.34 1.40
N CYS A 66 -7.39 -7.57 0.31
CA CYS A 66 -7.53 -8.13 -1.03
C CYS A 66 -6.36 -9.07 -1.36
N ALA A 67 -5.12 -8.61 -1.16
CA ALA A 67 -3.92 -9.42 -1.39
C ALA A 67 -3.91 -10.67 -0.50
N ALA A 68 -4.25 -10.55 0.78
CA ALA A 68 -4.30 -11.67 1.71
C ALA A 68 -5.38 -12.70 1.35
N LEU A 69 -6.57 -12.25 0.95
CA LEU A 69 -7.66 -13.13 0.56
C LEU A 69 -7.38 -13.85 -0.76
N LEU A 70 -6.76 -13.18 -1.73
CA LEU A 70 -6.32 -13.79 -2.99
C LEU A 70 -5.24 -14.85 -2.77
N ALA A 71 -4.25 -14.55 -1.93
CA ALA A 71 -3.22 -15.53 -1.56
C ALA A 71 -3.83 -16.74 -0.84
N LYS A 72 -4.73 -16.51 0.12
CA LYS A 72 -5.32 -17.58 0.95
C LYS A 72 -6.34 -18.45 0.20
N HIS A 73 -7.25 -17.85 -0.58
CA HIS A 73 -8.37 -18.57 -1.18
C HIS A 73 -8.16 -18.92 -2.64
N ALA A 74 -7.47 -18.07 -3.41
CA ALA A 74 -7.21 -18.31 -4.83
C ALA A 74 -5.83 -18.96 -5.07
N GLY A 75 -4.98 -19.09 -4.05
CA GLY A 75 -3.63 -19.65 -4.16
C GLY A 75 -2.69 -18.78 -5.00
N ILE A 76 -3.07 -17.52 -5.26
CA ILE A 76 -2.27 -16.59 -6.06
C ILE A 76 -1.21 -15.98 -5.15
N ASN A 77 0.03 -16.43 -5.28
CA ASN A 77 1.15 -15.90 -4.52
C ASN A 77 2.01 -14.90 -5.30
N GLU A 78 1.68 -14.60 -6.56
CA GLU A 78 2.49 -13.70 -7.40
C GLU A 78 2.40 -12.23 -6.96
N ALA A 79 3.51 -11.68 -6.46
CA ALA A 79 3.59 -10.28 -6.02
C ALA A 79 3.20 -9.28 -7.13
N LEU A 80 3.60 -9.54 -8.38
CA LEU A 80 3.29 -8.69 -9.53
C LEU A 80 1.80 -8.60 -9.82
N LEU A 81 1.01 -9.60 -9.43
CA LEU A 81 -0.44 -9.61 -9.61
C LEU A 81 -1.16 -9.08 -8.37
N LEU A 82 -0.66 -9.41 -7.18
CA LEU A 82 -1.25 -9.01 -5.90
C LEU A 82 -1.19 -7.48 -5.68
N VAL A 83 -0.07 -6.83 -6.02
CA VAL A 83 0.09 -5.37 -5.87
C VAL A 83 -0.94 -4.57 -6.68
N PRO A 84 -1.07 -4.75 -8.01
CA PRO A 84 -2.08 -4.03 -8.79
C PRO A 84 -3.50 -4.47 -8.45
N ALA A 85 -3.74 -5.75 -8.14
CA ALA A 85 -5.06 -6.23 -7.70
C ALA A 85 -5.51 -5.54 -6.41
N GLY A 86 -4.62 -5.44 -5.41
CA GLY A 86 -4.88 -4.73 -4.16
C GLY A 86 -5.15 -3.24 -4.40
N GLY A 87 -4.35 -2.58 -5.25
CA GLY A 87 -4.58 -1.18 -5.62
C GLY A 87 -5.92 -0.95 -6.33
N LEU A 88 -6.29 -1.84 -7.26
CA LEU A 88 -7.58 -1.80 -7.94
C LEU A 88 -8.74 -2.03 -6.98
N ALA A 89 -8.63 -2.99 -6.06
CA ALA A 89 -9.64 -3.24 -5.03
C ALA A 89 -9.84 -2.02 -4.13
N SER A 90 -8.76 -1.37 -3.68
CA SER A 90 -8.83 -0.13 -2.90
C SER A 90 -9.46 1.01 -3.69
N ALA A 91 -9.15 1.15 -4.98
CA ALA A 91 -9.78 2.14 -5.85
C ALA A 91 -11.29 1.86 -6.00
N LEU A 92 -11.68 0.61 -6.26
CA LEU A 92 -13.08 0.19 -6.36
C LEU A 92 -13.86 0.43 -5.07
N LEU A 93 -13.25 0.19 -3.92
CA LEU A 93 -13.85 0.48 -2.62
C LEU A 93 -14.00 2.00 -2.39
N ALA A 94 -13.03 2.81 -2.81
CA ALA A 94 -13.05 4.26 -2.61
C ALA A 94 -13.99 4.99 -3.60
N LEU A 95 -14.18 4.46 -4.81
CA LEU A 95 -15.02 5.05 -5.86
C LEU A 95 -16.43 5.47 -5.42
N PRO A 96 -17.24 4.64 -4.73
CA PRO A 96 -18.59 5.05 -4.31
C PRO A 96 -18.57 6.22 -3.31
N PHE A 97 -17.50 6.37 -2.52
CA PHE A 97 -17.35 7.45 -1.56
C PHE A 97 -16.76 8.73 -2.18
N ALA A 98 -16.07 8.64 -3.31
CA ALA A 98 -15.44 9.79 -3.97
C ALA A 98 -16.42 10.97 -4.27
N PRO A 99 -17.60 10.77 -4.90
CA PRO A 99 -18.52 11.88 -5.17
C PRO A 99 -19.16 12.46 -3.90
N LEU A 100 -19.28 11.65 -2.84
CA LEU A 100 -19.72 12.12 -1.52
C LEU A 100 -18.66 13.03 -0.90
N LEU A 101 -17.41 12.56 -0.85
CA LEU A 101 -16.27 13.27 -0.28
C LEU A 101 -15.97 14.59 -1.02
N ALA A 102 -16.16 14.63 -2.34
CA ALA A 102 -15.92 15.81 -3.17
C ALA A 102 -16.79 17.03 -2.81
N ARG A 103 -17.90 16.83 -2.09
CA ARG A 103 -18.81 17.90 -1.67
C ARG A 103 -18.36 18.63 -0.40
N TYR A 104 -17.42 18.06 0.36
CA TYR A 104 -16.96 18.60 1.63
C TYR A 104 -15.58 19.22 1.50
N ARG A 105 -15.28 20.24 2.32
CA ARG A 105 -13.99 20.96 2.32
C ARG A 105 -13.39 21.03 3.72
N ALA A 106 -12.08 21.24 3.76
CA ALA A 106 -11.29 21.46 4.98
C ALA A 106 -11.55 20.38 6.05
N ILE A 107 -11.96 20.80 7.25
CA ILE A 107 -12.11 19.93 8.43
C ILE A 107 -13.17 18.85 8.21
N PHE A 108 -14.27 19.17 7.51
CA PHE A 108 -15.33 18.19 7.25
C PHE A 108 -14.86 17.03 6.37
N PHE A 109 -13.99 17.31 5.38
CA PHE A 109 -13.39 16.28 4.55
C PHE A 109 -12.48 15.36 5.38
N ALA A 110 -11.66 15.95 6.26
CA ALA A 110 -10.78 15.20 7.16
C ALA A 110 -11.58 14.31 8.12
N MET A 111 -12.63 14.84 8.75
CA MET A 111 -13.52 14.09 9.65
C MET A 111 -14.26 12.96 8.95
N LEU A 112 -14.80 13.22 7.75
CA LEU A 112 -15.54 12.21 6.99
C LEU A 112 -14.62 11.07 6.53
N THR A 113 -13.41 11.39 6.05
CA THR A 113 -12.43 10.37 5.65
C THR A 113 -11.92 9.55 6.84
N LEU A 114 -11.68 10.18 8.00
CA LEU A 114 -11.32 9.48 9.24
C LEU A 114 -12.44 8.54 9.70
N SER A 115 -13.69 9.03 9.69
CA SER A 115 -14.86 8.24 10.08
C SER A 115 -15.03 7.01 9.21
N LEU A 116 -14.93 7.15 7.88
CA LEU A 116 -14.98 6.01 6.95
C LEU A 116 -13.89 4.97 7.26
N SER A 117 -12.67 5.42 7.56
CA SER A 117 -11.58 4.53 7.95
C SER A 117 -11.86 3.79 9.25
N MET A 118 -12.46 4.46 10.24
CA MET A 118 -12.78 3.84 11.52
C MET A 118 -13.97 2.88 11.42
N VAL A 119 -14.94 3.15 10.55
CA VAL A 119 -16.05 2.24 10.26
C VAL A 119 -15.51 0.95 9.64
N LEU A 120 -14.64 1.05 8.62
CA LEU A 120 -14.02 -0.15 8.04
C LEU A 120 -13.19 -0.91 9.07
N TYR A 121 -12.39 -0.22 9.88
CA TYR A 121 -11.65 -0.83 10.97
C TYR A 121 -12.56 -1.60 11.94
N GLY A 122 -13.67 -0.99 12.36
CA GLY A 122 -14.66 -1.64 13.22
C GLY A 122 -15.25 -2.90 12.59
N ILE A 123 -15.56 -2.87 11.30
CA ILE A 123 -16.06 -4.04 10.55
C ILE A 123 -15.00 -5.16 10.53
N LEU A 124 -13.74 -4.84 10.22
CA LEU A 124 -12.67 -5.82 10.14
C LEU A 124 -12.42 -6.50 11.50
N VAL A 125 -12.29 -5.71 12.57
CA VAL A 125 -12.04 -6.24 13.92
C VAL A 125 -13.21 -7.09 14.42
N LYS A 126 -14.46 -6.74 14.06
CA LYS A 126 -15.65 -7.51 14.47
C LYS A 126 -15.88 -8.77 13.63
N THR A 127 -15.22 -8.90 12.49
CA THR A 127 -15.44 -10.02 11.58
C THR A 127 -14.39 -11.10 11.77
N GLU A 128 -14.73 -12.14 12.54
CA GLU A 128 -13.79 -13.24 12.83
C GLU A 128 -13.39 -14.04 11.59
N THR A 129 -14.27 -14.14 10.58
CA THR A 129 -13.95 -14.79 9.30
C THR A 129 -12.85 -14.06 8.53
N LEU A 130 -12.68 -12.76 8.78
CA LEU A 130 -11.61 -11.92 8.25
C LEU A 130 -10.39 -11.84 9.18
N GLY A 131 -10.29 -12.75 10.17
CA GLY A 131 -9.18 -12.78 11.12
C GLY A 131 -9.35 -11.87 12.33
N GLY A 132 -10.45 -11.12 12.44
CA GLY A 132 -10.77 -10.30 13.61
C GLY A 132 -9.66 -9.32 13.99
N SER A 133 -9.22 -9.33 15.25
CA SER A 133 -8.12 -8.48 15.74
C SER A 133 -6.73 -8.95 15.29
N ASP A 134 -6.57 -10.23 14.99
CA ASP A 134 -5.27 -10.85 14.69
C ASP A 134 -4.94 -10.78 13.19
N GLY A 135 -5.96 -10.63 12.34
CA GLY A 135 -5.83 -10.54 10.90
C GLY A 135 -5.43 -11.87 10.25
N PHE A 136 -4.74 -11.80 9.10
CA PHE A 136 -4.28 -12.98 8.38
C PHE A 136 -2.76 -13.11 8.41
N ASN A 137 -2.28 -14.32 8.66
CA ASN A 137 -0.90 -14.69 8.38
C ASN A 137 -0.78 -15.04 6.89
N VAL A 138 -0.01 -14.27 6.13
CA VAL A 138 0.16 -14.44 4.69
C VAL A 138 1.56 -15.00 4.43
N ALA A 139 1.63 -16.08 3.66
CA ALA A 139 2.89 -16.64 3.21
C ALA A 139 3.66 -15.64 2.32
N ARG A 140 4.97 -15.84 2.20
CA ARG A 140 5.79 -14.96 1.36
C ARG A 140 5.33 -15.06 -0.10
N PRO A 141 5.07 -13.93 -0.77
CA PRO A 141 4.68 -13.96 -2.17
C PRO A 141 5.85 -14.40 -3.06
N GLN A 142 5.52 -15.13 -4.12
CA GLN A 142 6.41 -15.54 -5.19
C GLN A 142 6.64 -14.35 -6.15
N ILE A 143 7.80 -14.35 -6.81
CA ILE A 143 8.15 -13.33 -7.81
C ILE A 143 8.48 -14.08 -9.11
N MET A 144 7.66 -13.89 -10.14
CA MET A 144 7.79 -14.53 -11.46
C MET A 144 7.70 -16.06 -11.42
N GLY A 145 6.81 -16.63 -10.62
CA GLY A 145 6.60 -18.07 -10.52
C GLY A 145 7.69 -18.84 -9.78
N MET A 146 8.70 -18.15 -9.25
CA MET A 146 9.81 -18.76 -8.53
C MET A 146 9.68 -18.55 -7.02
N GLU A 147 9.80 -19.64 -6.26
CA GLU A 147 10.02 -19.61 -4.81
C GLU A 147 11.47 -19.18 -4.55
N LEU A 148 11.68 -17.88 -4.50
CA LEU A 148 12.99 -17.31 -4.26
C LEU A 148 13.44 -17.54 -2.80
N PRO A 149 14.75 -17.76 -2.56
CA PRO A 149 15.31 -17.71 -1.22
C PRO A 149 14.91 -16.43 -0.49
N ALA A 150 14.74 -16.52 0.84
CA ALA A 150 14.22 -15.45 1.69
C ALA A 150 14.86 -14.07 1.44
N ASP A 151 16.15 -14.05 1.12
CA ASP A 151 16.93 -12.84 0.86
C ASP A 151 16.57 -12.20 -0.49
N MET A 152 16.45 -13.02 -1.53
CA MET A 152 16.12 -12.60 -2.90
C MET A 152 14.68 -12.12 -2.99
N ALA A 153 13.76 -12.77 -2.25
CA ALA A 153 12.36 -12.35 -2.16
C ALA A 153 12.22 -10.96 -1.52
N ASN A 154 12.93 -10.70 -0.42
CA ASN A 154 12.91 -9.39 0.25
C ASN A 154 13.45 -8.28 -0.65
N LEU A 155 14.50 -8.58 -1.42
CA LEU A 155 15.13 -7.65 -2.35
C LEU A 155 14.20 -7.35 -3.54
N GLY A 156 13.53 -8.38 -4.07
CA GLY A 156 12.52 -8.21 -5.12
C GLY A 156 11.30 -7.42 -4.65
N MET A 157 10.82 -7.63 -3.42
CA MET A 157 9.74 -6.81 -2.84
C MET A 157 10.17 -5.35 -2.64
N PHE A 158 11.42 -5.11 -2.24
CA PHE A 158 11.96 -3.76 -2.14
C PHE A 158 11.95 -3.05 -3.49
N TRP A 159 12.41 -3.71 -4.56
CA TRP A 159 12.38 -3.15 -5.92
C TRP A 159 10.96 -2.90 -6.43
N LEU A 160 9.98 -3.72 -6.05
CA LEU A 160 8.58 -3.48 -6.39
C LEU A 160 7.96 -2.30 -5.65
N SER A 161 8.50 -1.93 -4.49
CA SER A 161 7.95 -0.84 -3.65
C SER A 161 8.41 0.57 -4.05
N LEU A 162 9.34 0.68 -4.99
CA LEU A 162 10.09 1.90 -5.31
C LEU A 162 9.59 2.55 -6.61
#